data_AF-A0A0S8IT14-F1
#
_entry.id   AF-A0A0S8IT14-F1
#
_cell.length_a   1.000
_cell.length_b   1.000
_cell.length_c   1.000
_cell.angle_alpha   90.00
_cell.angle_beta   90.00
_cell.angle_gamma   90.00
#
_symmetry.space_group_name_H-M   'P 1'
#
loop_
_entity.id
_entity.type
_entity.pdbx_description
1 polymer ?
#
loop_
_entity_poly.entity_id
_entity_poly.type
_entity_poly.pdbx_seq_one_letter_code
_entity_poly.pdbx_strand_id
1 'polypeptide(L)'
;MLLGKKIILSAIIIFVVVFAIYLYHQLSRPLSEDKFVQIYVELNLLQTEPELSGNSFSKMKEEIFKKYKADQKDLEKFIQDYKNNPEKWVEIWRKINQKLKEKVESN
;
A
#
# COMPACT_ATOMS: atom_id res chain seq x y z
N MET A 1 -4.79 6.47 -49.27
CA MET A 1 -5.62 5.82 -48.24
C MET A 1 -4.82 4.98 -47.22
N LEU A 2 -3.71 4.33 -47.60
CA LEU A 2 -2.85 3.55 -46.69
C LEU A 2 -2.05 4.40 -45.67
N LEU A 3 -1.67 5.62 -46.05
CA LEU A 3 -0.85 6.51 -45.20
C LEU A 3 -1.62 6.96 -43.94
N GLY A 4 -2.90 7.34 -44.09
CA GLY A 4 -3.76 7.72 -42.96
C GLY A 4 -4.02 6.57 -41.98
N LYS A 5 -4.18 5.33 -42.48
CA LYS A 5 -4.33 4.14 -41.63
C LYS A 5 -3.08 3.86 -40.78
N LYS A 6 -1.88 4.07 -41.33
CA LYS A 6 -0.62 3.92 -40.58
C LYS A 6 -0.45 4.97 -39.48
N ILE A 7 -0.85 6.21 -39.74
CA ILE A 7 -0.80 7.31 -38.75
C ILE A 7 -1.80 7.08 -37.62
N ILE A 8 -3.01 6.61 -37.94
CA ILE A 8 -4.01 6.26 -36.91
C ILE A 8 -3.51 5.10 -36.05
N LEU A 9 -2.91 4.07 -36.67
CA LEU A 9 -2.37 2.93 -35.93
C LEU A 9 -1.22 3.34 -35.00
N SER A 10 -0.30 4.20 -35.46
CA SER A 10 0.79 4.69 -34.62
C SER A 10 0.30 5.57 -33.47
N ALA A 11 -0.71 6.42 -33.69
CA ALA A 11 -1.32 7.23 -32.64
C ALA A 11 -1.98 6.36 -31.55
N ILE A 12 -2.68 5.28 -31.93
CA ILE A 12 -3.28 4.33 -30.97
C ILE A 12 -2.18 3.65 -30.14
N ILE A 13 -1.10 3.19 -30.76
CA ILE A 13 0.01 2.54 -30.04
C ILE A 13 0.63 3.51 -29.04
N ILE A 14 0.90 4.76 -29.43
CA ILE A 14 1.44 5.79 -28.54
C ILE A 14 0.48 6.04 -27.37
N PHE A 15 -0.81 6.16 -27.64
CA PHE A 15 -1.82 6.35 -26.59
C PHE A 15 -1.84 5.18 -25.59
N VAL A 16 -1.81 3.94 -26.08
CA VAL A 16 -1.76 2.75 -25.22
C VAL A 16 -0.49 2.73 -24.37
N VAL A 17 0.67 3.08 -24.93
CA VAL A 17 1.93 3.14 -24.19
C VAL A 17 1.90 4.23 -23.10
N VAL A 18 1.44 5.43 -23.44
CA VAL A 18 1.32 6.54 -22.48
C VAL A 18 0.33 6.18 -21.36
N PHE A 19 -0.80 5.56 -21.71
CA PHE A 19 -1.78 5.11 -20.73
C PHE A 19 -1.22 4.01 -19.82
N ALA A 20 -0.46 3.05 -20.35
CA ALA A 20 0.20 2.02 -19.56
C ALA A 20 1.24 2.61 -18.59
N ILE A 21 2.03 3.59 -19.03
CA ILE A 21 3.00 4.31 -18.18
C ILE A 21 2.27 5.09 -17.06
N TYR A 22 1.17 5.76 -17.40
CA TYR A 22 0.34 6.47 -16.43
C TYR A 22 -0.22 5.52 -15.35
N LEU A 23 -0.78 4.38 -15.77
CA LEU A 23 -1.26 3.34 -14.84
C LEU A 23 -0.11 2.81 -13.98
N TYR A 24 1.04 2.50 -14.57
CA TYR A 24 2.20 2.04 -13.83
C TYR A 24 2.62 3.04 -12.74
N HIS A 25 2.72 4.34 -13.06
CA HIS A 25 3.04 5.37 -12.07
C HIS A 25 1.98 5.54 -10.98
N GLN A 26 0.70 5.37 -11.32
CA GLN A 26 -0.39 5.45 -10.36
C GLN A 26 -0.39 4.26 -9.39
N LEU A 27 -0.07 3.05 -9.88
CA LEU A 27 0.16 1.86 -9.05
C LEU A 27 1.46 1.95 -8.24
N SER A 28 2.48 2.66 -8.73
CA SER A 28 3.81 2.67 -8.11
C SER A 28 4.00 3.71 -7.01
N ARG A 29 2.97 4.48 -6.63
CA ARG A 29 3.13 5.52 -5.62
C ARG A 29 3.57 4.87 -4.30
N PRO A 30 4.75 5.21 -3.78
CA PRO A 30 5.25 4.59 -2.57
C PRO A 30 4.29 4.83 -1.41
N LEU A 31 4.09 3.80 -0.60
CA LEU A 31 3.33 3.88 0.63
C LEU A 31 3.94 4.97 1.52
N SER A 32 3.14 5.91 2.00
CA SER A 32 3.63 6.95 2.91
C SER A 32 3.86 6.37 4.31
N GLU A 33 4.78 6.97 5.08
CA GLU A 33 5.06 6.53 6.46
C GLU A 33 3.79 6.49 7.32
N ASP A 34 2.95 7.53 7.26
CA ASP A 34 1.75 7.61 8.08
C ASP A 34 0.69 6.56 7.72
N LYS A 35 0.63 6.16 6.44
CA LYS A 35 -0.23 5.06 6.00
C LYS A 35 0.35 3.72 6.45
N PHE A 36 1.65 3.51 6.29
CA PHE A 36 2.32 2.32 6.79
C PHE A 36 2.07 2.11 8.28
N VAL A 37 2.30 3.16 9.10
CA VAL A 37 2.06 3.12 10.55
C VAL A 37 0.61 2.73 10.84
N GLN A 38 -0.37 3.34 10.17
CA GLN A 38 -1.79 3.02 10.40
C GLN A 38 -2.15 1.59 10.03
N ILE A 39 -1.71 1.12 8.86
CA ILE A 39 -1.96 -0.26 8.42
C ILE A 39 -1.30 -1.24 9.39
N TYR A 40 -0.04 -1.01 9.77
CA TYR A 40 0.70 -1.90 10.66
C TYR A 40 0.03 -2.00 12.03
N VAL A 41 -0.43 -0.89 12.59
CA VAL A 41 -1.16 -0.85 13.87
C VAL A 41 -2.47 -1.63 13.77
N GLU A 42 -3.28 -1.40 12.74
CA GLU A 42 -4.56 -2.12 12.57
C GLU A 42 -4.36 -3.62 12.35
N LEU A 43 -3.34 -4.02 11.59
CA LEU A 43 -3.00 -5.43 11.40
C LEU A 43 -2.52 -6.10 12.70
N ASN A 44 -1.77 -5.39 13.55
CA ASN A 44 -1.34 -5.93 14.83
C ASN A 44 -2.53 -6.12 15.78
N LEU A 45 -3.43 -5.14 15.85
CA LEU A 45 -4.65 -5.26 16.66
C LEU A 45 -5.52 -6.42 16.18
N LEU A 46 -5.67 -6.59 14.86
CA LEU A 46 -6.38 -7.71 14.27
C LEU A 46 -5.80 -9.07 14.70
N GLN A 47 -4.47 -9.19 14.81
CA GLN A 47 -3.82 -10.43 15.27
C GLN A 47 -4.04 -10.72 16.75
N THR A 48 -4.35 -9.71 17.55
CA THR A 48 -4.64 -9.87 18.97
C THR A 48 -6.07 -10.25 19.28
N GLU A 49 -6.97 -10.25 18.29
CA GLU A 49 -8.37 -10.62 18.47
C GLU A 49 -8.55 -12.16 18.49
N PRO A 50 -8.84 -12.76 19.66
CA PRO A 50 -8.88 -14.21 19.83
C PRO A 50 -10.07 -14.88 19.11
N GLU A 51 -11.08 -14.09 18.72
CA GLU A 51 -12.31 -14.58 18.09
C GLU A 51 -12.23 -14.68 16.56
N LEU A 52 -11.13 -14.21 15.96
CA LEU A 52 -10.97 -14.23 14.50
C LEU A 52 -10.42 -15.58 14.01
N SER A 53 -11.33 -16.43 13.54
CA SER A 53 -11.00 -17.61 12.74
C SER A 53 -10.47 -17.22 11.34
N GLY A 54 -9.71 -18.11 10.68
CA GLY A 54 -8.94 -17.78 9.48
C GLY A 54 -9.70 -17.07 8.34
N ASN A 55 -10.98 -17.40 8.11
CA ASN A 55 -11.79 -16.73 7.09
C ASN A 55 -12.22 -15.30 7.48
N SER A 56 -12.48 -15.01 8.75
CA SER A 56 -12.80 -13.65 9.20
C SER A 56 -11.55 -12.77 9.25
N PHE A 57 -10.42 -13.33 9.70
CA PHE A 57 -9.12 -12.63 9.69
C PHE A 57 -8.73 -12.19 8.27
N SER A 58 -8.82 -13.08 7.28
CA SER A 58 -8.45 -12.76 5.90
C SER A 58 -9.31 -11.62 5.32
N LYS A 59 -10.62 -11.64 5.58
CA LYS A 59 -11.54 -10.58 5.14
C LYS A 59 -11.21 -9.23 5.79
N MET A 60 -11.01 -9.20 7.11
CA MET A 60 -10.68 -7.96 7.81
C MET A 60 -9.31 -7.42 7.38
N LYS A 61 -8.32 -8.29 7.16
CA LYS A 61 -7.04 -7.90 6.56
C LYS A 61 -7.24 -7.24 5.18
N GLU A 62 -8.10 -7.80 4.33
CA GLU A 62 -8.41 -7.21 3.02
C GLU A 62 -9.13 -5.86 3.15
N GLU A 63 -10.02 -5.70 4.12
CA GLU A 63 -10.71 -4.43 4.41
C GLU A 63 -9.73 -3.33 4.86
N ILE A 64 -8.77 -3.65 5.73
CA ILE A 64 -7.71 -2.72 6.14
C ILE A 64 -6.93 -2.25 4.91
N PHE A 65 -6.51 -3.16 4.03
CA PHE A 65 -5.79 -2.81 2.80
C PHE A 65 -6.62 -1.94 1.86
N LYS A 66 -7.91 -2.27 1.65
CA LYS A 66 -8.83 -1.45 0.86
C LYS A 66 -8.99 -0.04 1.43
N LYS A 67 -9.16 0.09 2.75
CA LYS A 67 -9.29 1.38 3.45
C LYS A 67 -8.12 2.32 3.15
N TYR A 68 -6.90 1.79 3.09
CA TYR A 68 -5.69 2.58 2.85
C TYR A 68 -5.26 2.67 1.38
N LYS A 69 -5.97 1.98 0.48
CA LYS A 69 -5.62 1.81 -0.94
C LYS A 69 -4.18 1.30 -1.09
N ALA A 70 -3.87 0.25 -0.34
CA ALA A 70 -2.56 -0.40 -0.31
C ALA A 70 -2.76 -1.91 -0.38
N ASP A 71 -1.70 -2.65 -0.70
CA ASP A 71 -1.67 -4.10 -0.62
C ASP A 71 -0.46 -4.63 0.15
N GLN A 72 -0.32 -5.95 0.20
CA GLN A 72 0.79 -6.63 0.88
C GLN A 72 2.15 -6.26 0.26
N LYS A 73 2.22 -6.08 -1.07
CA LYS A 73 3.47 -5.72 -1.77
C LYS A 73 3.90 -4.31 -1.44
N ASP A 74 2.96 -3.39 -1.24
CA ASP A 74 3.26 -2.02 -0.82
C ASP A 74 3.94 -2.00 0.55
N LEU A 75 3.49 -2.82 1.51
CA LEU A 75 4.14 -2.95 2.82
C LEU A 75 5.53 -3.57 2.71
N GLU A 76 5.66 -4.65 1.95
CA GLU A 76 6.94 -5.33 1.75
C GLU A 76 7.96 -4.39 1.12
N LYS A 77 7.55 -3.65 0.09
CA LYS A 77 8.39 -2.64 -0.56
C LYS A 77 8.78 -1.54 0.41
N PHE A 78 7.84 -1.02 1.20
CA PHE A 78 8.15 -0.01 2.21
C PHE A 78 9.18 -0.52 3.23
N ILE A 79 9.06 -1.77 3.71
CA ILE A 79 10.03 -2.38 4.62
C ILE A 79 11.40 -2.52 3.94
N GLN A 80 11.46 -2.93 2.67
CA GLN A 80 12.72 -3.06 1.94
C GLN A 80 13.40 -1.70 1.72
N ASP A 81 12.63 -0.67 1.34
CA ASP A 81 13.15 0.69 1.08
C ASP A 81 13.76 1.30 2.36
N TYR A 82 13.24 0.94 3.53
CA TYR A 82 13.72 1.44 4.81
C TYR A 82 14.73 0.52 5.52
N LYS A 83 14.95 -0.70 5.01
CA LYS A 83 15.90 -1.67 5.59
C LYS A 83 17.30 -1.11 5.78
N ASN A 84 17.74 -0.24 4.88
CA ASN A 84 19.07 0.40 4.92
C ASN A 84 19.09 1.74 5.66
N ASN A 85 17.98 2.16 6.27
CA ASN A 85 17.81 3.45 6.96
C ASN A 85 17.38 3.25 8.43
N PRO A 86 18.27 2.74 9.30
CA PRO A 86 17.91 2.36 10.67
C PRO A 86 17.33 3.53 11.50
N GLU A 87 17.84 4.74 11.33
CA GLU A 87 17.35 5.94 12.04
C GLU A 87 15.88 6.23 11.71
N LYS A 88 15.49 6.13 10.45
CA LYS A 88 14.09 6.29 10.04
C LYS A 88 13.20 5.16 10.58
N TRP A 89 13.77 3.96 10.73
CA TRP A 89 13.08 2.83 11.32
C TRP A 89 12.75 3.03 12.79
N VAL A 90 13.68 3.61 13.56
CA VAL A 90 13.42 3.99 14.96
C VAL A 90 12.24 4.94 15.05
N GLU A 91 12.19 5.95 14.19
CA GLU A 91 11.11 6.94 14.19
C GLU A 91 9.76 6.32 13.80
N ILE A 92 9.73 5.42 12.81
CA ILE A 92 8.51 4.70 12.43
C ILE A 92 8.02 3.79 13.57
N TRP A 93 8.92 3.06 14.22
CA TRP A 93 8.59 2.25 15.39
C TRP A 93 8.06 3.09 16.55
N ARG A 94 8.65 4.27 16.80
CA ARG A 94 8.16 5.22 17.79
C ARG A 94 6.72 5.63 17.48
N LYS A 95 6.41 5.96 16.22
CA LYS A 95 5.04 6.30 15.78
C LYS A 95 4.07 5.12 15.95
N ILE A 96 4.48 3.90 15.61
CA ILE A 96 3.66 2.68 15.79
C ILE A 96 3.33 2.49 17.27
N ASN A 97 4.33 2.52 18.15
CA ASN A 97 4.14 2.32 19.59
C ASN A 97 3.24 3.41 20.20
N GLN A 98 3.42 4.67 19.79
CA GLN A 98 2.57 5.76 20.22
C GLN A 98 1.10 5.50 19.83
N LYS A 99 0.83 5.14 18.57
CA LYS A 99 -0.53 4.86 18.10
C LYS A 99 -1.16 3.63 18.76
N LEU A 100 -0.37 2.58 19.02
CA LEU A 100 -0.85 1.41 19.76
C LEU A 100 -1.27 1.82 21.17
N LYS A 101 -0.43 2.60 21.87
CA LYS A 101 -0.74 3.11 23.20
C LYS A 101 -2.03 3.93 23.22
N GLU A 102 -2.18 4.89 22.30
CA GLU A 102 -3.39 5.71 22.18
C GLU A 102 -4.65 4.85 21.97
N LYS A 103 -4.58 3.80 21.15
CA LYS A 103 -5.72 2.90 20.90
C LYS A 103 -6.04 1.97 22.07
N VAL A 104 -5.04 1.55 22.83
CA VAL A 104 -5.23 0.72 24.04
C VAL A 104 -5.81 1.56 25.18
N GLU A 105 -5.36 2.81 25.35
CA GLU A 105 -5.87 3.70 26.41
C GLU A 105 -7.26 4.30 26.10
N SER A 106 -7.71 4.25 24.85
CA SER A 106 -9.04 4.75 24.43
C SER A 106 -10.14 3.68 24.45
N ASN A 107 -9.82 2.43 24.78
CA ASN A 107 -10.75 1.30 24.95
C ASN A 107 -10.90 0.96 26.43
#